data_AF-A0A355GKY2-F1
#
_entry.id   AF-A0A355GKY2-F1
#
_cell.length_a   1.000
_cell.length_b   1.000
_cell.length_c   1.000
_cell.angle_alpha   90.00
_cell.angle_beta   90.00
_cell.angle_gamma   90.00
#
_symmetry.space_group_name_H-M   'P 1'
#
loop_
_entity.id
_entity.type
_entity.pdbx_description
1 polymer ?
#
loop_
_entity_poly.entity_id
_entity_poly.type
_entity_poly.pdbx_seq_one_letter_code
_entity_poly.pdbx_strand_id
1 'polypeptide(L)'
;ITELNSLVGAHSGDEVGFYKNNISGVTALPNGNYLVRSPGWVNGSNDNGGGVTFGDGTTGVSGFLTSRNSVASMGDDSYFNNLYRDDVNQTFFVVYEDENSIRVGSQVDGFQGTTFDLISDVVISENSSEKSIDLTGLETEGPVNWTGWSVTTQLVMDAWVDYSAEGQTATLHFTPAPNQTGTARIIVQVEDGGLDGDLDTTQDNGIFQRSFELTINSVEESLEEHIALRVVSSPTTIDSSGETASLPDNQTWVSEWSDYWVEIWVSSENLSDQGISQVAVDLSYQTAFTSATEIEFGSAFTKNQSGTINDVDGLVENLNAETTSTDLGVNGQLLFARIKFAARDVDQVVLDLSGQNIGPYDLEFQLFDSQINLGTGLAVIPVIAPVVGTSIYANPFDLNDDDTINYRDLIQLVGLYNTRPSESDSEYARFADFDQSDRIDYRDLIALVSNYGKSKLKESVINYPSNYPDAWDQQLQVSLAPQAGTQTSPLTQSVAETVLQTAVDAVSPELSVEDQQKLASVNVEVVDLSGQTSGQVVANTIFLDINAAGFGWFVDEAPADNSEFQYDSDLSLIALPGSEAAGLIDLWTVIQHELGHLLG
;
A
#
# COMPACT_ATOMS: atom_id res chain seq x y z
N ILE A 1 15.77 -13.00 -36.51
CA ILE A 1 15.85 -11.68 -37.17
C ILE A 1 15.74 -10.68 -36.04
N THR A 2 16.72 -9.80 -35.87
CA THR A 2 16.68 -8.74 -34.83
C THR A 2 16.85 -7.40 -35.52
N GLU A 3 16.30 -6.36 -34.91
CA GLU A 3 16.43 -4.97 -35.33
C GLU A 3 17.89 -4.51 -35.42
N LEU A 4 18.80 -5.11 -34.65
CA LEU A 4 20.22 -4.77 -34.71
C LEU A 4 20.89 -5.08 -36.05
N ASN A 5 20.43 -6.10 -36.78
CA ASN A 5 21.06 -6.56 -38.02
C ASN A 5 20.12 -6.66 -39.21
N SER A 6 18.86 -6.24 -39.03
CA SER A 6 17.81 -6.32 -40.03
C SER A 6 16.93 -5.07 -39.96
N LEU A 7 16.45 -4.60 -41.11
CA LEU A 7 15.35 -3.64 -41.15
C LEU A 7 14.05 -4.40 -40.88
N VAL A 8 13.31 -4.01 -39.85
CA VAL A 8 12.11 -4.71 -39.37
C VAL A 8 10.95 -3.75 -39.13
N GLY A 9 9.72 -4.25 -39.30
CA GLY A 9 8.51 -3.53 -38.92
C GLY A 9 8.26 -3.63 -37.42
N ALA A 10 7.61 -2.63 -36.84
CA ALA A 10 7.18 -2.64 -35.44
C ALA A 10 5.86 -3.40 -35.27
N HIS A 11 5.04 -3.47 -36.32
CA HIS A 11 3.72 -4.08 -36.28
C HIS A 11 3.59 -5.27 -37.23
N SER A 12 2.65 -6.17 -36.91
CA SER A 12 2.30 -7.25 -37.82
C SER A 12 1.66 -6.66 -39.08
N GLY A 13 2.17 -7.04 -40.25
CA GLY A 13 1.66 -6.52 -41.52
C GLY A 13 2.42 -5.33 -42.10
N ASP A 14 3.48 -4.85 -41.45
CA ASP A 14 4.29 -3.72 -41.97
C ASP A 14 4.95 -3.98 -43.34
N GLU A 15 4.99 -5.24 -43.78
CA GLU A 15 5.38 -5.63 -45.14
C GLU A 15 6.74 -5.05 -45.61
N VAL A 16 7.74 -5.04 -44.73
CA VAL A 16 9.07 -4.46 -45.02
C VAL A 16 9.72 -5.11 -46.23
N GLY A 17 9.99 -4.30 -47.27
CA GLY A 17 10.61 -4.76 -48.51
C GLY A 17 9.73 -5.73 -49.32
N PHE A 18 8.41 -5.61 -49.21
CA PHE A 18 7.41 -6.53 -49.77
C PHE A 18 7.73 -7.00 -51.21
N TYR A 19 7.82 -8.32 -51.39
CA TYR A 19 8.06 -8.96 -52.68
C TYR A 19 6.82 -9.73 -53.14
N LYS A 20 6.14 -9.23 -54.18
CA LYS A 20 4.95 -9.88 -54.75
C LYS A 20 4.99 -9.84 -56.28
N ASN A 21 4.48 -10.88 -56.94
CA ASN A 21 4.39 -10.98 -58.40
C ASN A 21 5.74 -10.79 -59.14
N ASN A 22 6.85 -11.23 -58.54
CA ASN A 22 8.23 -11.01 -59.04
C ASN A 22 8.69 -9.55 -59.12
N ILE A 23 8.07 -8.66 -58.35
CA ILE A 23 8.48 -7.27 -58.22
C ILE A 23 9.12 -7.11 -56.84
N SER A 24 10.35 -6.63 -56.81
CA SER A 24 11.10 -6.34 -55.58
C SER A 24 10.61 -5.06 -54.93
N GLY A 25 10.29 -5.11 -53.64
CA GLY A 25 10.09 -3.92 -52.81
C GLY A 25 11.39 -3.16 -52.55
N VAL A 26 12.55 -3.70 -52.95
CA VAL A 26 13.84 -3.04 -52.89
C VAL A 26 14.24 -2.52 -54.28
N THR A 27 14.51 -1.21 -54.37
CA THR A 27 14.98 -0.53 -55.59
C THR A 27 16.42 -0.07 -55.40
N ALA A 28 17.36 -0.63 -56.18
CA ALA A 28 18.75 -0.18 -56.17
C ALA A 28 18.90 1.16 -56.91
N LEU A 29 19.74 2.04 -56.37
CA LEU A 29 20.11 3.33 -56.93
C LEU A 29 21.46 3.24 -57.67
N PRO A 30 21.71 4.07 -58.70
CA PRO A 30 22.95 4.04 -59.50
C PRO A 30 24.24 4.25 -58.72
N ASN A 31 24.19 4.94 -57.58
CA ASN A 31 25.33 5.19 -56.71
C ASN A 31 25.62 4.06 -55.70
N GLY A 32 24.84 2.98 -55.74
CA GLY A 32 25.01 1.82 -54.85
C GLY A 32 24.10 1.84 -53.62
N ASN A 33 23.43 2.97 -53.33
CA ASN A 33 22.39 3.05 -52.30
C ASN A 33 21.12 2.31 -52.76
N TYR A 34 20.13 2.20 -51.89
CA TYR A 34 18.88 1.52 -52.20
C TYR A 34 17.69 2.10 -51.43
N LEU A 35 16.50 1.79 -51.92
CA LEU A 35 15.22 2.17 -51.31
C LEU A 35 14.42 0.90 -51.00
N VAL A 36 13.83 0.83 -49.81
CA VAL A 36 13.00 -0.29 -49.36
C VAL A 36 11.57 0.20 -49.18
N ARG A 37 10.63 -0.41 -49.91
CA ARG A 37 9.21 -0.09 -49.86
C ARG A 37 8.49 -1.02 -48.88
N SER A 38 7.65 -0.43 -48.03
CA SER A 38 6.93 -1.11 -46.95
C SER A 38 5.45 -0.71 -47.00
N PRO A 39 4.67 -1.27 -47.93
CA PRO A 39 3.32 -0.78 -48.26
C PRO A 39 2.30 -0.94 -47.11
N GLY A 40 2.48 -1.91 -46.22
CA GLY A 40 1.63 -2.12 -45.05
C GLY A 40 2.12 -1.42 -43.78
N TRP A 41 3.11 -0.53 -43.86
CA TRP A 41 3.68 0.10 -42.66
C TRP A 41 2.63 0.88 -41.87
N VAL A 42 2.42 0.48 -40.63
CA VAL A 42 1.60 1.19 -39.64
C VAL A 42 2.46 2.26 -38.96
N ASN A 43 2.12 3.52 -39.21
CA ASN A 43 2.88 4.68 -38.73
C ASN A 43 2.07 5.46 -37.69
N GLY A 44 2.25 5.10 -36.42
CA GLY A 44 1.38 5.58 -35.33
C GLY A 44 -0.01 4.98 -35.48
N SER A 45 -1.07 5.77 -35.26
CA SER A 45 -2.47 5.33 -35.47
C SER A 45 -2.92 5.27 -36.94
N ASN A 46 -2.02 5.47 -37.91
CA ASN A 46 -2.35 5.31 -39.33
C ASN A 46 -2.27 3.83 -39.71
N ASP A 47 -3.42 3.21 -39.94
CA ASP A 47 -3.47 1.85 -40.46
C ASP A 47 -3.04 1.85 -41.94
N ASN A 48 -1.99 1.08 -42.23
CA ASN A 48 -1.49 0.79 -43.59
C ASN A 48 -1.06 2.03 -44.41
N GLY A 49 -0.32 2.93 -43.77
CA GLY A 49 0.14 4.19 -44.36
C GLY A 49 1.41 4.12 -45.21
N GLY A 50 1.74 3.01 -45.89
CA GLY A 50 2.76 2.90 -46.93
C GLY A 50 4.10 3.67 -46.76
N GLY A 51 5.18 2.97 -46.41
CA GLY A 51 6.52 3.55 -46.20
C GLY A 51 7.52 3.40 -47.34
N VAL A 52 8.51 4.29 -47.39
CA VAL A 52 9.78 4.10 -48.12
C VAL A 52 10.95 4.43 -47.21
N THR A 53 11.88 3.49 -47.04
CA THR A 53 13.12 3.62 -46.27
C THR A 53 14.30 3.82 -47.22
N PHE A 54 15.20 4.75 -46.90
CA PHE A 54 16.48 4.88 -47.60
C PHE A 54 17.57 4.04 -46.92
N GLY A 55 18.37 3.35 -47.74
CA GLY A 55 19.51 2.55 -47.28
C GLY A 55 20.81 2.94 -47.97
N ASP A 56 21.82 3.26 -47.17
CA ASP A 56 23.18 3.48 -47.64
C ASP A 56 23.80 2.16 -48.12
N GLY A 57 24.41 2.15 -49.31
CA GLY A 57 24.98 0.96 -49.93
C GLY A 57 26.25 0.43 -49.26
N THR A 58 26.91 1.25 -48.44
CA THR A 58 28.14 0.96 -47.70
C THR A 58 27.84 0.49 -46.29
N THR A 59 26.96 1.20 -45.56
CA THR A 59 26.65 0.88 -44.15
C THR A 59 25.41 0.02 -44.01
N GLY A 60 24.53 0.00 -45.01
CA GLY A 60 23.20 -0.59 -44.91
C GLY A 60 22.24 0.24 -44.06
N VAL A 61 21.03 -0.30 -43.87
CA VAL A 61 20.04 0.19 -42.90
C VAL A 61 19.51 -1.00 -42.09
N SER A 62 19.45 -0.84 -40.77
CA SER A 62 18.87 -1.79 -39.82
C SER A 62 18.09 -1.03 -38.75
N GLY A 63 17.22 -1.74 -38.02
CA GLY A 63 16.35 -1.16 -37.00
C GLY A 63 14.88 -1.22 -37.39
N PHE A 64 14.04 -0.59 -36.58
CA PHE A 64 12.65 -0.37 -36.94
C PHE A 64 12.53 0.69 -38.05
N LEU A 65 11.43 0.65 -38.79
CA LEU A 65 11.03 1.77 -39.63
C LEU A 65 10.71 2.96 -38.72
N THR A 66 11.44 4.05 -38.92
CA THR A 66 11.30 5.29 -38.16
C THR A 66 11.27 6.46 -39.13
N SER A 67 10.80 7.59 -38.62
CA SER A 67 10.82 8.88 -39.29
C SER A 67 12.23 9.37 -39.66
N ARG A 68 13.26 8.85 -38.98
CA ARG A 68 14.67 9.13 -39.23
C ARG A 68 15.22 8.43 -40.47
N ASN A 69 14.70 7.25 -40.79
CA ASN A 69 15.19 6.44 -41.90
C ASN A 69 14.16 6.23 -43.03
N SER A 70 12.91 6.62 -42.80
CA SER A 70 11.78 6.35 -43.67
C SER A 70 10.79 7.50 -43.75
N VAL A 71 10.18 7.68 -44.92
CA VAL A 71 8.97 8.51 -45.09
C VAL A 71 7.74 7.63 -45.13
N ALA A 72 6.65 8.15 -44.57
CA ALA A 72 5.34 7.50 -44.57
C ALA A 72 4.32 8.38 -45.31
N SER A 73 3.22 7.75 -45.67
CA SER A 73 1.99 8.45 -46.01
C SER A 73 1.43 9.19 -44.77
N MET A 74 0.62 10.22 -45.01
CA MET A 74 -0.07 10.99 -43.97
C MET A 74 -1.52 10.54 -43.75
N GLY A 75 -2.10 9.72 -44.65
CA GLY A 75 -3.47 9.21 -44.58
C GLY A 75 -3.56 7.72 -44.26
N ASP A 76 -4.76 7.30 -43.83
CA ASP A 76 -5.10 5.89 -43.69
C ASP A 76 -5.27 5.25 -45.08
N ASP A 77 -4.94 3.96 -45.23
CA ASP A 77 -5.15 3.18 -46.46
C ASP A 77 -4.38 3.65 -47.73
N SER A 78 -3.29 4.42 -47.58
CA SER A 78 -2.42 4.86 -48.69
C SER A 78 -1.43 3.76 -49.16
N TYR A 79 -1.93 2.58 -49.57
CA TYR A 79 -1.11 1.40 -49.93
C TYR A 79 -0.23 1.59 -51.17
N PHE A 80 -0.60 2.49 -52.09
CA PHE A 80 0.00 2.60 -53.42
C PHE A 80 0.93 3.80 -53.56
N ASN A 81 2.07 3.75 -52.87
CA ASN A 81 3.18 4.66 -53.13
C ASN A 81 3.98 4.25 -54.38
N ASN A 82 4.02 5.13 -55.38
CA ASN A 82 4.82 4.94 -56.60
C ASN A 82 6.20 5.59 -56.44
N LEU A 83 7.25 4.82 -56.76
CA LEU A 83 8.63 5.27 -56.66
C LEU A 83 9.20 5.59 -58.05
N TYR A 84 9.65 6.83 -58.23
CA TYR A 84 10.30 7.29 -59.46
C TYR A 84 11.72 7.72 -59.17
N ARG A 85 12.67 7.27 -60.01
CA ARG A 85 14.06 7.73 -59.95
C ARG A 85 14.30 8.85 -60.95
N ASP A 86 15.06 9.85 -60.51
CA ASP A 86 15.65 10.86 -61.38
C ASP A 86 17.16 10.84 -61.23
N ASP A 87 17.78 9.99 -62.06
CA ASP A 87 19.23 9.79 -62.04
C ASP A 87 20.00 11.00 -62.60
N VAL A 88 19.32 11.94 -63.28
CA VAL A 88 19.95 13.16 -63.81
C VAL A 88 20.21 14.13 -62.68
N ASN A 89 19.21 14.32 -61.81
CA ASN A 89 19.31 15.22 -60.66
C ASN A 89 19.78 14.52 -59.37
N GLN A 90 20.05 13.21 -59.44
CA GLN A 90 20.37 12.37 -58.27
C GLN A 90 19.29 12.45 -57.18
N THR A 91 18.03 12.46 -57.58
CA THR A 91 16.88 12.48 -56.69
C THR A 91 15.94 11.30 -56.95
N PHE A 92 14.99 11.09 -56.05
CA PHE A 92 13.89 10.16 -56.23
C PHE A 92 12.59 10.77 -55.67
N PHE A 93 11.47 10.30 -56.19
CA PHE A 93 10.14 10.77 -55.84
C PHE A 93 9.31 9.61 -55.31
N VAL A 94 8.65 9.82 -54.17
CA VAL A 94 7.63 8.93 -53.64
C VAL A 94 6.29 9.62 -53.81
N VAL A 95 5.46 9.11 -54.71
CA VAL A 95 4.15 9.68 -55.02
C VAL A 95 3.09 8.93 -54.24
N TYR A 96 2.36 9.65 -53.39
CA TYR A 96 1.17 9.18 -52.69
C TYR A 96 -0.05 9.69 -53.44
N GLU A 97 -0.56 8.87 -54.37
CA GLU A 97 -1.65 9.27 -55.28
C GLU A 97 -2.93 9.62 -54.53
N ASP A 98 -3.25 8.87 -53.47
CA ASP A 98 -4.45 9.10 -52.64
C ASP A 98 -4.37 10.39 -51.82
N GLU A 99 -3.15 10.92 -51.62
CA GLU A 99 -2.89 12.13 -50.83
C GLU A 99 -2.63 13.37 -51.68
N ASN A 100 -2.56 13.23 -53.02
CA ASN A 100 -2.03 14.25 -53.92
C ASN A 100 -0.68 14.82 -53.45
N SER A 101 0.16 13.99 -52.84
CA SER A 101 1.43 14.42 -52.26
C SER A 101 2.61 13.70 -52.93
N ILE A 102 3.75 14.40 -53.00
CA ILE A 102 5.01 13.84 -53.49
C ILE A 102 6.08 14.14 -52.44
N ARG A 103 6.77 13.10 -51.98
CA ARG A 103 8.00 13.26 -51.20
C ARG A 103 9.19 13.21 -52.14
N VAL A 104 10.14 14.11 -51.95
CA VAL A 104 11.38 14.16 -52.73
C VAL A 104 12.54 13.77 -51.82
N GLY A 105 13.39 12.85 -52.29
CA GLY A 105 14.62 12.46 -51.58
C GLY A 105 15.84 12.55 -52.48
N SER A 106 17.01 12.72 -51.87
CA SER A 106 18.33 12.62 -52.50
C SER A 106 18.72 11.15 -52.65
N GLN A 107 19.23 10.76 -53.81
CA GLN A 107 19.82 9.42 -53.98
C GLN A 107 21.10 9.25 -53.14
N VAL A 108 21.75 10.35 -52.74
CA VAL A 108 22.98 10.35 -51.94
C VAL A 108 22.65 10.31 -50.44
N ASP A 109 21.78 11.19 -49.98
CA ASP A 109 21.57 11.47 -48.55
C ASP A 109 20.17 11.04 -48.04
N GLY A 110 19.37 10.40 -48.89
CA GLY A 110 18.02 9.95 -48.54
C GLY A 110 17.02 11.10 -48.42
N PHE A 111 16.10 11.00 -47.47
CA PHE A 111 15.16 12.08 -47.16
C PHE A 111 15.85 13.08 -46.23
N GLN A 112 15.82 14.35 -46.59
CA GLN A 112 16.30 15.45 -45.76
C GLN A 112 15.09 16.34 -45.46
N GLY A 113 14.90 16.73 -44.21
CA GLY A 113 13.78 17.59 -43.81
C GLY A 113 13.32 17.37 -42.37
N THR A 114 12.30 18.14 -41.99
CA THR A 114 11.82 18.19 -40.62
C THR A 114 11.03 16.93 -40.21
N THR A 115 11.44 16.27 -39.13
CA THR A 115 10.94 14.95 -38.70
C THR A 115 11.10 14.71 -37.19
N PHE A 116 10.35 13.72 -36.64
CA PHE A 116 10.44 13.28 -35.24
C PHE A 116 9.94 11.84 -35.05
N ASP A 117 10.35 11.19 -33.96
CA ASP A 117 10.06 9.77 -33.68
C ASP A 117 8.57 9.46 -33.53
N LEU A 118 8.22 8.16 -33.59
CA LEU A 118 6.87 7.68 -33.27
C LEU A 118 6.50 8.01 -31.81
N ILE A 119 5.26 8.44 -31.60
CA ILE A 119 4.69 8.61 -30.26
C ILE A 119 3.96 7.31 -29.91
N SER A 120 4.24 6.75 -28.74
CA SER A 120 3.56 5.54 -28.25
C SER A 120 2.15 5.86 -27.77
N ASP A 121 1.25 4.88 -27.88
CA ASP A 121 -0.10 4.99 -27.32
C ASP A 121 -0.06 5.16 -25.80
N VAL A 122 -1.03 5.91 -25.29
CA VAL A 122 -1.08 6.31 -23.88
C VAL A 122 -2.38 5.84 -23.25
N VAL A 123 -2.28 5.29 -22.03
CA VAL A 123 -3.44 4.91 -21.23
C VAL A 123 -3.43 5.73 -19.93
N ILE A 124 -4.56 6.34 -19.61
CA ILE A 124 -4.77 7.13 -18.40
C ILE A 124 -6.16 6.86 -17.81
N SER A 125 -6.37 7.28 -16.57
CA SER A 125 -7.70 7.29 -15.95
C SER A 125 -8.44 8.59 -16.27
N GLU A 126 -9.77 8.54 -16.29
CA GLU A 126 -10.60 9.74 -16.33
C GLU A 126 -10.25 10.70 -15.18
N ASN A 127 -10.54 11.99 -15.37
CA ASN A 127 -10.18 13.06 -14.41
C ASN A 127 -8.68 13.21 -14.12
N SER A 128 -7.81 12.55 -14.90
CA SER A 128 -6.37 12.80 -14.85
C SER A 128 -6.07 14.28 -15.09
N SER A 129 -5.13 14.82 -14.32
CA SER A 129 -4.55 16.14 -14.59
C SER A 129 -3.86 16.18 -15.96
N GLU A 130 -3.48 17.38 -16.40
CA GLU A 130 -2.70 17.59 -17.63
C GLU A 130 -1.55 16.57 -17.76
N LYS A 131 -1.41 16.03 -18.97
CA LYS A 131 -0.34 15.11 -19.34
C LYS A 131 0.60 15.79 -20.31
N SER A 132 1.87 15.47 -20.14
CA SER A 132 2.97 15.96 -20.98
C SER A 132 3.75 14.78 -21.55
N ILE A 133 4.10 14.84 -22.83
CA ILE A 133 4.91 13.84 -23.53
C ILE A 133 6.06 14.54 -24.24
N ASP A 134 7.29 14.21 -23.86
CA ASP A 134 8.48 14.70 -24.56
C ASP A 134 8.64 13.97 -25.89
N LEU A 135 8.77 14.74 -26.98
CA LEU A 135 8.98 14.22 -28.32
C LEU A 135 10.47 13.98 -28.56
N THR A 136 10.83 12.85 -29.18
CA THR A 136 12.21 12.45 -29.43
C THR A 136 12.55 12.40 -30.92
N GLY A 137 13.84 12.28 -31.25
CA GLY A 137 14.30 12.15 -32.64
C GLY A 137 14.06 13.39 -33.49
N LEU A 138 14.04 14.57 -32.86
CA LEU A 138 13.78 15.84 -33.55
C LEU A 138 14.91 16.16 -34.53
N GLU A 139 14.61 16.17 -35.82
CA GLU A 139 15.48 16.72 -36.86
C GLU A 139 14.69 17.84 -37.54
N THR A 140 15.17 19.09 -37.51
CA THR A 140 14.44 20.26 -38.00
C THR A 140 15.33 21.10 -38.90
N GLU A 141 14.81 21.59 -40.03
CA GLU A 141 15.53 22.52 -40.90
C GLU A 141 14.90 23.92 -40.85
N GLY A 142 15.70 24.93 -40.49
CA GLY A 142 15.24 26.32 -40.45
C GLY A 142 14.21 26.61 -39.33
N PRO A 143 13.45 27.71 -39.44
CA PRO A 143 12.36 28.01 -38.52
C PRO A 143 11.25 26.97 -38.64
N VAL A 144 10.76 26.49 -37.50
CA VAL A 144 9.68 25.49 -37.43
C VAL A 144 8.52 25.95 -36.56
N ASN A 145 7.32 25.47 -36.87
CA ASN A 145 6.10 25.66 -36.10
C ASN A 145 5.54 24.30 -35.67
N TRP A 146 5.36 24.11 -34.36
CA TRP A 146 4.82 22.88 -33.79
C TRP A 146 3.37 23.07 -33.39
N THR A 147 2.53 22.10 -33.76
CA THR A 147 1.11 22.09 -33.40
C THR A 147 0.67 20.71 -32.96
N GLY A 148 -0.25 20.66 -32.00
CA GLY A 148 -0.92 19.43 -31.57
C GLY A 148 -2.43 19.65 -31.62
N TRP A 149 -3.21 18.60 -31.82
CA TRP A 149 -4.66 18.64 -31.64
C TRP A 149 -5.23 17.25 -31.43
N SER A 150 -6.43 17.19 -30.85
CA SER A 150 -7.22 15.95 -30.79
C SER A 150 -8.28 15.92 -31.87
N VAL A 151 -8.45 14.76 -32.51
CA VAL A 151 -9.59 14.51 -33.41
C VAL A 151 -10.89 14.31 -32.61
N THR A 152 -10.77 13.85 -31.36
CA THR A 152 -11.91 13.59 -30.45
C THR A 152 -12.02 14.70 -29.40
N THR A 153 -12.47 15.87 -29.83
CA THR A 153 -12.54 17.09 -28.98
C THR A 153 -13.46 16.98 -27.77
N GLN A 154 -14.35 15.99 -27.72
CA GLN A 154 -15.17 15.69 -26.55
C GLN A 154 -14.36 15.05 -25.41
N LEU A 155 -13.32 14.29 -25.73
CA LEU A 155 -12.47 13.62 -24.76
C LEU A 155 -11.23 14.45 -24.41
N VAL A 156 -10.67 15.16 -25.38
CA VAL A 156 -9.55 16.08 -25.20
C VAL A 156 -9.85 17.34 -26.00
N MET A 157 -10.27 18.40 -25.32
CA MET A 157 -10.70 19.63 -25.98
C MET A 157 -9.57 20.26 -26.79
N ASP A 158 -8.41 20.43 -26.17
CA ASP A 158 -7.22 21.02 -26.79
C ASP A 158 -5.99 20.17 -26.47
N ALA A 159 -5.09 20.07 -27.45
CA ALA A 159 -3.72 19.59 -27.28
C ALA A 159 -2.79 20.63 -27.92
N TRP A 160 -1.58 20.78 -27.42
CA TRP A 160 -0.64 21.80 -27.93
C TRP A 160 0.80 21.38 -27.65
N VAL A 161 1.77 21.98 -28.35
CA VAL A 161 3.20 21.63 -28.22
C VAL A 161 3.99 22.85 -27.75
N ASP A 162 4.76 22.68 -26.68
CA ASP A 162 5.81 23.62 -26.29
C ASP A 162 7.11 23.27 -27.01
N TYR A 163 7.78 24.23 -27.66
CA TYR A 163 9.01 24.00 -28.41
C TYR A 163 10.10 25.00 -28.05
N SER A 164 11.30 24.49 -27.76
CA SER A 164 12.50 25.29 -27.51
C SER A 164 13.57 25.01 -28.57
N ALA A 165 13.82 26.00 -29.44
CA ALA A 165 14.85 25.91 -30.46
C ALA A 165 16.28 25.84 -29.89
N GLU A 166 16.55 26.52 -28.77
CA GLU A 166 17.87 26.47 -28.11
C GLU A 166 18.14 25.12 -27.44
N GLY A 167 17.09 24.48 -26.91
CA GLY A 167 17.17 23.17 -26.26
C GLY A 167 17.02 21.99 -27.20
N GLN A 168 16.51 22.21 -28.43
CA GLN A 168 16.03 21.15 -29.32
C GLN A 168 15.07 20.19 -28.61
N THR A 169 14.10 20.76 -27.88
CA THR A 169 13.07 20.01 -27.14
C THR A 169 11.69 20.42 -27.61
N ALA A 170 10.81 19.43 -27.78
CA ALA A 170 9.38 19.63 -28.05
C ALA A 170 8.58 18.77 -27.08
N THR A 171 7.60 19.34 -26.39
CA THR A 171 6.76 18.63 -25.40
C THR A 171 5.30 18.84 -25.75
N LEU A 172 4.58 17.75 -25.99
CA LEU A 172 3.14 17.74 -26.22
C LEU A 172 2.39 17.80 -24.88
N HIS A 173 1.40 18.67 -24.78
CA HIS A 173 0.52 18.85 -23.63
C HIS A 173 -0.95 18.59 -24.02
N PHE A 174 -1.70 17.93 -23.15
CA PHE A 174 -3.14 17.75 -23.29
C PHE A 174 -3.81 17.48 -21.94
N THR A 175 -5.08 17.85 -21.81
CA THR A 175 -5.89 17.58 -20.61
C THR A 175 -7.18 16.84 -20.99
N PRO A 176 -7.47 15.68 -20.38
CA PRO A 176 -8.74 14.98 -20.55
C PRO A 176 -9.93 15.80 -20.07
N ALA A 177 -11.07 15.69 -20.76
CA ALA A 177 -12.32 16.23 -20.29
C ALA A 177 -12.78 15.50 -19.00
N PRO A 178 -13.32 16.21 -18.00
CA PRO A 178 -13.79 15.58 -16.77
C PRO A 178 -14.92 14.56 -17.03
N ASN A 179 -14.89 13.44 -16.31
CA ASN A 179 -15.92 12.39 -16.32
C ASN A 179 -16.25 11.87 -17.75
N GLN A 180 -15.22 11.67 -18.56
CA GLN A 180 -15.34 11.10 -19.89
C GLN A 180 -14.37 9.92 -20.04
N THR A 181 -14.84 8.86 -20.69
CA THR A 181 -14.07 7.64 -20.97
C THR A 181 -14.10 7.31 -22.45
N GLY A 182 -13.07 6.64 -22.96
CA GLY A 182 -13.00 6.19 -24.35
C GLY A 182 -11.64 6.44 -24.97
N THR A 183 -11.57 6.32 -26.30
CA THR A 183 -10.31 6.48 -27.05
C THR A 183 -10.32 7.78 -27.86
N ALA A 184 -9.28 8.59 -27.72
CA ALA A 184 -9.05 9.81 -28.48
C ALA A 184 -7.80 9.65 -29.36
N ARG A 185 -7.87 10.13 -30.60
CA ARG A 185 -6.71 10.19 -31.50
C ARG A 185 -6.08 11.58 -31.42
N ILE A 186 -4.82 11.65 -31.02
CA ILE A 186 -4.06 12.92 -30.94
C ILE A 186 -3.08 12.96 -32.10
N ILE A 187 -2.98 14.12 -32.76
CA ILE A 187 -2.08 14.38 -33.87
C ILE A 187 -1.10 15.48 -33.47
N VAL A 188 0.17 15.27 -33.79
CA VAL A 188 1.25 16.25 -33.66
C VAL A 188 1.81 16.53 -35.05
N GLN A 189 1.98 17.80 -35.35
CA GLN A 189 2.54 18.30 -36.61
C GLN A 189 3.71 19.22 -36.32
N VAL A 190 4.73 19.11 -37.16
CA VAL A 190 5.76 20.12 -37.35
C VAL A 190 5.71 20.63 -38.79
N GLU A 191 5.77 21.95 -38.92
CA GLU A 191 5.87 22.66 -40.19
C GLU A 191 7.20 23.41 -40.25
N ASP A 192 7.89 23.36 -41.38
CA ASP A 192 9.10 24.16 -41.64
C ASP A 192 8.86 25.18 -42.76
N GLY A 193 9.74 26.19 -42.83
CA GLY A 193 9.67 27.25 -43.84
C GLY A 193 10.12 26.85 -45.24
N GLY A 194 10.23 25.57 -45.56
CA GLY A 194 10.55 25.13 -46.92
C GLY A 194 11.92 25.60 -47.44
N LEU A 195 11.99 25.87 -48.75
CA LEU A 195 13.23 26.25 -49.44
C LEU A 195 13.68 27.67 -49.15
N ASP A 196 12.75 28.57 -48.86
CA ASP A 196 13.05 29.97 -48.53
C ASP A 196 13.25 30.22 -47.03
N GLY A 197 12.86 29.27 -46.19
CA GLY A 197 12.99 29.32 -44.74
C GLY A 197 12.02 30.30 -44.07
N ASP A 198 10.96 30.71 -44.76
CA ASP A 198 9.96 31.66 -44.29
C ASP A 198 8.60 30.95 -44.09
N LEU A 199 8.16 30.84 -42.83
CA LEU A 199 6.90 30.16 -42.50
C LEU A 199 5.66 30.90 -43.02
N ASP A 200 5.77 32.20 -43.34
CA ASP A 200 4.66 32.99 -43.86
C ASP A 200 4.39 32.70 -45.36
N THR A 201 5.35 32.11 -46.08
CA THR A 201 5.25 31.72 -47.49
C THR A 201 4.83 30.26 -47.64
N THR A 202 3.59 29.95 -47.26
CA THR A 202 3.05 28.58 -47.13
C THR A 202 3.03 27.68 -48.39
N GLN A 203 3.58 28.11 -49.52
CA GLN A 203 3.56 27.30 -50.76
C GLN A 203 4.60 26.19 -50.78
N ASP A 204 5.75 26.41 -50.15
CA ASP A 204 6.86 25.45 -50.10
C ASP A 204 7.15 24.91 -48.69
N ASN A 205 6.40 25.36 -47.68
CA ASN A 205 6.48 24.82 -46.33
C ASN A 205 6.41 23.28 -46.32
N GLY A 206 7.37 22.65 -45.65
CA GLY A 206 7.38 21.23 -45.37
C GLY A 206 6.47 20.94 -44.19
N ILE A 207 5.68 19.87 -44.27
CA ILE A 207 4.84 19.41 -43.16
C ILE A 207 5.20 17.96 -42.84
N PHE A 208 5.29 17.64 -41.55
CA PHE A 208 5.45 16.29 -41.05
C PHE A 208 4.54 16.05 -39.84
N GLN A 209 3.89 14.88 -39.79
CA GLN A 209 2.90 14.56 -38.76
C GLN A 209 3.09 13.15 -38.17
N ARG A 210 2.63 13.00 -36.92
CA ARG A 210 2.43 11.72 -36.23
C ARG A 210 1.14 11.74 -35.43
N SER A 211 0.54 10.57 -35.23
CA SER A 211 -0.59 10.40 -34.32
C SER A 211 -0.43 9.18 -33.44
N PHE A 212 -1.06 9.21 -32.27
CA PHE A 212 -1.14 8.09 -31.32
C PHE A 212 -2.55 8.01 -30.71
N GLU A 213 -2.89 6.85 -30.15
CA GLU A 213 -4.13 6.65 -29.41
C GLU A 213 -3.96 6.97 -27.93
N LEU A 214 -4.88 7.76 -27.39
CA LEU A 214 -5.07 7.99 -25.96
C LEU A 214 -6.30 7.23 -25.48
N THR A 215 -6.12 6.25 -24.61
CA THR A 215 -7.22 5.53 -23.95
C THR A 215 -7.46 6.10 -22.56
N ILE A 216 -8.68 6.56 -22.29
CA ILE A 216 -9.14 7.05 -21.00
C ILE A 216 -10.07 6.02 -20.39
N ASN A 217 -9.58 5.32 -19.36
CA ASN A 217 -10.35 4.33 -18.61
C ASN A 217 -11.18 5.01 -17.52
N SER A 218 -12.33 4.43 -17.19
CA SER A 218 -13.05 4.80 -15.96
C SER A 218 -12.15 4.54 -14.75
N VAL A 219 -12.26 5.39 -13.73
CA VAL A 219 -11.80 4.98 -12.40
C VAL A 219 -12.78 3.90 -11.94
N GLU A 220 -12.27 2.78 -11.43
CA GLU A 220 -13.12 1.74 -10.87
C GLU A 220 -13.78 2.30 -9.60
N GLU A 221 -15.04 2.71 -9.69
CA GLU A 221 -15.86 3.06 -8.52
C GLU A 221 -16.23 1.77 -7.80
N SER A 222 -15.72 1.63 -6.58
CA SER A 222 -16.17 0.58 -5.65
C SER A 222 -17.52 1.00 -5.09
N LEU A 223 -18.47 0.07 -5.03
CA LEU A 223 -19.77 0.30 -4.38
C LEU A 223 -19.72 -0.03 -2.88
N GLU A 224 -18.52 -0.18 -2.32
CA GLU A 224 -18.32 -0.53 -0.92
C GLU A 224 -18.26 0.74 -0.07
N GLU A 225 -19.03 0.70 1.02
CA GLU A 225 -18.99 1.68 2.08
C GLU A 225 -18.25 1.07 3.26
N HIS A 226 -17.38 1.84 3.91
CA HIS A 226 -16.56 1.32 4.99
C HIS A 226 -16.93 1.96 6.33
N ILE A 227 -16.88 1.15 7.38
CA ILE A 227 -16.83 1.63 8.77
C ILE A 227 -15.50 1.20 9.37
N ALA A 228 -14.79 2.12 10.01
CA ALA A 228 -13.57 1.85 10.76
C ALA A 228 -13.70 2.33 12.21
N LEU A 229 -13.20 1.52 13.14
CA LEU A 229 -13.10 1.86 14.56
C LEU A 229 -11.66 2.24 14.90
N ARG A 230 -11.47 3.30 15.70
CA ARG A 230 -10.16 3.70 16.22
C ARG A 230 -10.23 4.02 17.69
N VAL A 231 -9.36 3.40 18.49
CA VAL A 231 -9.16 3.77 19.89
C VAL A 231 -8.09 4.85 19.97
N VAL A 232 -8.40 5.98 20.60
CA VAL A 232 -7.50 7.14 20.73
C VAL A 232 -7.50 7.66 22.17
N SER A 233 -6.35 8.12 22.65
CA SER A 233 -6.23 8.69 24.01
C SER A 233 -6.83 10.10 24.12
N SER A 234 -7.01 10.78 23.00
CA SER A 234 -7.68 12.08 22.93
C SER A 234 -8.45 12.22 21.61
N PRO A 235 -9.57 12.94 21.58
CA PRO A 235 -10.39 13.05 20.38
C PRO A 235 -9.61 13.60 19.19
N THR A 236 -9.71 12.94 18.04
CA THR A 236 -9.01 13.31 16.80
C THR A 236 -9.44 14.70 16.35
N THR A 237 -8.52 15.48 15.78
CA THR A 237 -8.88 16.78 15.19
C THR A 237 -9.51 16.57 13.82
N ILE A 238 -10.68 17.16 13.60
CA ILE A 238 -11.43 17.13 12.32
C ILE A 238 -11.54 18.54 11.74
N ASP A 239 -11.77 18.62 10.44
CA ASP A 239 -12.01 19.89 9.76
C ASP A 239 -13.45 20.41 9.96
N SER A 240 -13.83 21.46 9.21
CA SER A 240 -15.17 22.05 9.29
C SER A 240 -16.28 21.19 8.70
N SER A 241 -15.97 20.23 7.83
CA SER A 241 -16.95 19.24 7.32
C SER A 241 -17.04 18.01 8.23
N GLY A 242 -16.16 17.89 9.23
CA GLY A 242 -16.12 16.76 10.15
C GLY A 242 -15.28 15.60 9.63
N GLU A 243 -14.34 15.88 8.72
CA GLU A 243 -13.54 14.90 8.02
C GLU A 243 -12.05 15.03 8.34
N THR A 244 -11.31 13.98 7.98
CA THR A 244 -9.84 13.96 7.89
C THR A 244 -9.42 13.20 6.63
N ALA A 245 -8.21 13.49 6.13
CA ALA A 245 -7.68 12.81 4.94
C ALA A 245 -7.33 11.33 5.21
N SER A 246 -6.99 10.98 6.44
CA SER A 246 -6.60 9.63 6.84
C SER A 246 -7.08 9.30 8.26
N LEU A 247 -7.34 8.02 8.51
CA LEU A 247 -7.70 7.54 9.84
C LEU A 247 -6.58 7.86 10.85
N PRO A 248 -6.91 8.18 12.11
CA PRO A 248 -5.91 8.34 13.16
C PRO A 248 -5.24 6.99 13.49
N ASP A 249 -4.07 7.08 14.10
CA ASP A 249 -3.38 5.90 14.65
C ASP A 249 -4.23 5.27 15.76
N ASN A 250 -4.28 3.94 15.77
CA ASN A 250 -4.98 3.19 16.80
C ASN A 250 -4.07 2.95 18.00
N GLN A 251 -4.57 3.15 19.22
CA GLN A 251 -3.85 2.73 20.43
C GLN A 251 -3.71 1.21 20.45
N THR A 252 -2.51 0.69 20.63
CA THR A 252 -2.29 -0.76 20.80
C THR A 252 -2.66 -1.23 22.20
N TRP A 253 -2.65 -0.32 23.18
CA TRP A 253 -3.03 -0.61 24.55
C TRP A 253 -3.62 0.62 25.26
N VAL A 254 -4.37 0.37 26.33
CA VAL A 254 -4.87 1.37 27.28
C VAL A 254 -4.65 0.89 28.72
N SER A 255 -4.53 1.83 29.65
CA SER A 255 -4.46 1.53 31.08
C SER A 255 -5.88 1.44 31.66
N GLU A 256 -6.09 0.53 32.61
CA GLU A 256 -7.37 0.38 33.31
C GLU A 256 -7.88 1.63 34.01
N TRP A 257 -7.04 2.65 34.28
CA TRP A 257 -7.44 3.91 34.91
C TRP A 257 -7.44 5.09 33.95
N SER A 258 -7.18 4.84 32.66
CA SER A 258 -7.14 5.88 31.63
C SER A 258 -8.49 6.09 30.98
N ASP A 259 -8.79 7.37 30.70
CA ASP A 259 -9.86 7.74 29.79
C ASP A 259 -9.36 7.65 28.35
N TYR A 260 -10.20 7.13 27.47
CA TYR A 260 -9.92 7.08 26.03
C TYR A 260 -11.23 7.19 25.24
N TRP A 261 -11.10 7.31 23.92
CA TRP A 261 -12.22 7.44 23.02
C TRP A 261 -12.18 6.34 21.98
N VAL A 262 -13.34 5.76 21.71
CA VAL A 262 -13.59 4.89 20.57
C VAL A 262 -14.27 5.73 19.49
N GLU A 263 -13.57 5.97 18.39
CA GLU A 263 -14.05 6.75 17.26
C GLU A 263 -14.53 5.84 16.14
N ILE A 264 -15.73 6.11 15.64
CA ILE A 264 -16.34 5.41 14.52
C ILE A 264 -16.28 6.33 13.30
N TRP A 265 -15.56 5.88 12.28
CA TRP A 265 -15.30 6.59 11.04
C TRP A 265 -16.02 5.89 9.90
N VAL A 266 -16.52 6.66 8.94
CA VAL A 266 -17.21 6.16 7.75
C VAL A 266 -16.63 6.78 6.49
N SER A 267 -16.58 6.02 5.40
CA SER A 267 -16.13 6.50 4.10
C SER A 267 -16.82 5.76 2.95
N SER A 268 -16.99 6.49 1.85
CA SER A 268 -17.55 6.02 0.58
C SER A 268 -16.46 5.96 -0.46
N GLU A 269 -16.27 4.80 -1.08
CA GLU A 269 -15.41 4.67 -2.26
C GLU A 269 -16.16 4.93 -3.56
N ASN A 270 -17.49 5.04 -3.48
CA ASN A 270 -18.30 5.41 -4.62
C ASN A 270 -18.28 6.95 -4.77
N LEU A 271 -17.81 7.40 -5.95
CA LEU A 271 -17.61 8.81 -6.28
C LEU A 271 -18.85 9.43 -6.96
N SER A 272 -19.84 8.61 -7.30
CA SER A 272 -21.06 9.00 -8.01
C SER A 272 -22.23 9.37 -7.08
N ASP A 273 -22.07 9.13 -5.78
CA ASP A 273 -23.03 9.33 -4.71
C ASP A 273 -22.92 10.74 -4.17
N GLN A 274 -24.04 11.26 -3.65
CA GLN A 274 -24.06 12.55 -2.98
C GLN A 274 -23.51 12.48 -1.54
N GLY A 275 -22.57 11.55 -1.28
CA GLY A 275 -21.98 11.25 0.02
C GLY A 275 -22.89 10.53 1.01
N ILE A 276 -22.41 10.40 2.24
CA ILE A 276 -23.10 9.74 3.35
C ILE A 276 -24.13 10.69 3.96
N SER A 277 -25.36 10.22 4.15
CA SER A 277 -26.49 10.98 4.68
C SER A 277 -26.96 10.51 6.07
N GLN A 278 -26.76 9.24 6.39
CA GLN A 278 -27.12 8.64 7.68
C GLN A 278 -26.17 7.49 7.99
N VAL A 279 -25.87 7.32 9.27
CA VAL A 279 -25.17 6.14 9.78
C VAL A 279 -25.94 5.64 10.99
N ALA A 280 -26.12 4.32 11.06
CA ALA A 280 -26.63 3.60 12.22
C ALA A 280 -25.71 2.41 12.50
N VAL A 281 -25.37 2.18 13.76
CA VAL A 281 -24.52 1.05 14.19
C VAL A 281 -24.73 0.83 15.69
N ASP A 282 -24.54 -0.39 16.17
CA ASP A 282 -24.44 -0.68 17.60
C ASP A 282 -23.03 -1.18 17.93
N LEU A 283 -22.59 -0.98 19.17
CA LEU A 283 -21.26 -1.37 19.66
C LEU A 283 -21.40 -2.23 20.90
N SER A 284 -20.71 -3.38 20.94
CA SER A 284 -20.47 -4.13 22.17
C SER A 284 -19.02 -3.97 22.66
N TYR A 285 -18.82 -4.14 23.96
CA TYR A 285 -17.52 -4.09 24.63
C TYR A 285 -17.55 -4.88 25.95
N GLN A 286 -16.37 -5.18 26.48
CA GLN A 286 -16.24 -5.90 27.74
C GLN A 286 -16.40 -4.96 28.96
N THR A 287 -17.64 -4.77 29.42
CA THR A 287 -17.96 -3.88 30.55
C THR A 287 -17.26 -4.25 31.86
N ALA A 288 -16.84 -5.50 32.03
CA ALA A 288 -16.06 -5.91 33.20
C ALA A 288 -14.74 -5.12 33.35
N PHE A 289 -14.19 -4.55 32.28
CA PHE A 289 -12.91 -3.85 32.28
C PHE A 289 -13.02 -2.33 32.11
N THR A 290 -14.11 -1.85 31.54
CA THR A 290 -14.26 -0.44 31.17
C THR A 290 -15.72 -0.08 31.00
N SER A 291 -16.09 1.18 31.24
CA SER A 291 -17.45 1.65 31.01
C SER A 291 -17.51 2.71 29.91
N ALA A 292 -18.52 2.62 29.03
CA ALA A 292 -18.89 3.73 28.16
C ALA A 292 -19.61 4.82 28.96
N THR A 293 -19.31 6.09 28.71
CA THR A 293 -19.73 7.20 29.60
C THR A 293 -20.32 8.40 28.88
N GLU A 294 -19.95 8.61 27.63
CA GLU A 294 -20.40 9.75 26.82
C GLU A 294 -20.43 9.34 25.34
N ILE A 295 -21.42 9.86 24.61
CA ILE A 295 -21.51 9.75 23.15
C ILE A 295 -21.42 11.17 22.58
N GLU A 296 -20.46 11.39 21.67
CA GLU A 296 -20.30 12.62 20.91
C GLU A 296 -20.47 12.31 19.41
N PHE A 297 -21.49 12.88 18.77
CA PHE A 297 -21.64 12.75 17.32
C PHE A 297 -20.68 13.68 16.58
N GLY A 298 -20.19 13.21 15.43
CA GLY A 298 -19.38 14.03 14.53
C GLY A 298 -20.13 15.30 14.10
N SER A 299 -19.37 16.37 13.87
CA SER A 299 -19.92 17.71 13.63
C SER A 299 -20.86 17.81 12.42
N ALA A 300 -20.74 16.90 11.45
CA ALA A 300 -21.63 16.78 10.30
C ALA A 300 -23.03 16.25 10.66
N PHE A 301 -23.12 15.34 11.63
CA PHE A 301 -24.33 14.57 11.92
C PHE A 301 -25.22 15.28 12.95
N THR A 302 -25.96 16.31 12.52
CA THR A 302 -26.73 17.18 13.42
C THR A 302 -28.23 16.86 13.52
N LYS A 303 -28.71 15.84 12.83
CA LYS A 303 -30.14 15.47 12.76
C LYS A 303 -30.37 14.07 13.31
N ASN A 304 -31.57 13.87 13.86
CA ASN A 304 -32.08 12.57 14.33
C ASN A 304 -31.08 11.73 15.15
N GLN A 305 -30.28 12.41 15.98
CA GLN A 305 -29.32 11.78 16.87
C GLN A 305 -30.05 10.92 17.92
N SER A 306 -29.67 9.66 18.00
CA SER A 306 -30.07 8.73 19.07
C SER A 306 -28.89 7.85 19.43
N GLY A 307 -28.86 7.38 20.67
CA GLY A 307 -27.85 6.47 21.18
C GLY A 307 -28.08 6.27 22.67
N THR A 308 -28.01 5.03 23.13
CA THR A 308 -28.22 4.67 24.54
C THR A 308 -27.04 3.83 25.01
N ILE A 309 -26.41 4.25 26.09
CA ILE A 309 -25.38 3.45 26.76
C ILE A 309 -26.09 2.49 27.72
N ASN A 310 -26.00 1.19 27.44
CA ASN A 310 -26.39 0.12 28.34
C ASN A 310 -25.12 -0.56 28.86
N ASP A 311 -24.48 0.12 29.80
CA ASP A 311 -23.19 -0.30 30.32
C ASP A 311 -23.25 -1.65 31.05
N VAL A 312 -24.37 -1.95 31.74
CA VAL A 312 -24.55 -3.22 32.46
C VAL A 312 -24.40 -4.44 31.55
N ASP A 313 -24.82 -4.33 30.28
CA ASP A 313 -24.71 -5.39 29.29
C ASP A 313 -23.52 -5.19 28.33
N GLY A 314 -22.71 -4.14 28.52
CA GLY A 314 -21.57 -3.81 27.66
C GLY A 314 -21.98 -3.35 26.26
N LEU A 315 -23.07 -2.57 26.14
CA LEU A 315 -23.63 -2.17 24.85
C LEU A 315 -23.79 -0.65 24.72
N VAL A 316 -23.59 -0.15 23.50
CA VAL A 316 -24.10 1.14 23.03
C VAL A 316 -25.08 0.85 21.89
N GLU A 317 -26.36 1.11 22.15
CA GLU A 317 -27.48 0.69 21.32
C GLU A 317 -28.20 1.88 20.66
N ASN A 318 -28.79 1.62 19.50
CA ASN A 318 -29.52 2.59 18.68
C ASN A 318 -28.68 3.83 18.34
N LEU A 319 -27.37 3.67 18.15
CA LEU A 319 -26.49 4.79 17.81
C LEU A 319 -26.71 5.15 16.33
N ASN A 320 -27.39 6.27 16.12
CA ASN A 320 -27.86 6.71 14.81
C ASN A 320 -27.81 8.24 14.71
N ALA A 321 -27.39 8.76 13.56
CA ALA A 321 -27.54 10.17 13.24
C ALA A 321 -27.53 10.44 11.74
N GLU A 322 -28.05 11.61 11.37
CA GLU A 322 -28.23 12.07 9.99
C GLU A 322 -27.54 13.42 9.74
N THR A 323 -27.12 13.63 8.49
CA THR A 323 -26.59 14.88 7.96
C THR A 323 -27.42 15.39 6.78
N THR A 324 -27.42 16.70 6.57
CA THR A 324 -28.07 17.36 5.41
C THR A 324 -27.06 17.89 4.40
N SER A 325 -25.77 17.76 4.68
CA SER A 325 -24.69 18.16 3.77
C SER A 325 -24.50 17.06 2.72
N THR A 326 -24.15 17.46 1.51
CA THR A 326 -23.82 16.53 0.42
C THR A 326 -22.31 16.27 0.40
N ASP A 327 -21.93 15.19 -0.29
CA ASP A 327 -20.57 14.86 -0.71
C ASP A 327 -19.60 14.50 0.44
N LEU A 328 -20.15 14.25 1.64
CA LEU A 328 -19.37 13.83 2.80
C LEU A 328 -18.95 12.35 2.69
N GLY A 329 -17.71 12.04 3.04
CA GLY A 329 -17.14 10.69 3.09
C GLY A 329 -16.61 10.16 1.76
N VAL A 330 -16.81 10.86 0.64
CA VAL A 330 -16.49 10.38 -0.73
C VAL A 330 -14.98 10.40 -1.06
N ASN A 331 -14.20 11.20 -0.34
CA ASN A 331 -12.73 11.31 -0.51
C ASN A 331 -12.04 11.62 0.81
N GLY A 332 -12.57 11.07 1.91
CA GLY A 332 -12.10 11.36 3.25
C GLY A 332 -12.73 10.43 4.28
N GLN A 333 -12.18 10.48 5.48
CA GLN A 333 -12.69 9.75 6.63
C GLN A 333 -13.63 10.68 7.38
N LEU A 334 -14.93 10.41 7.31
CA LEU A 334 -15.95 11.20 7.98
C LEU A 334 -16.17 10.64 9.39
N LEU A 335 -16.08 11.51 10.40
CA LEU A 335 -16.36 11.10 11.76
C LEU A 335 -17.87 10.93 11.96
N PHE A 336 -18.32 9.72 12.27
CA PHE A 336 -19.71 9.49 12.65
C PHE A 336 -19.98 9.83 14.12
N ALA A 337 -19.26 9.17 15.02
CA ALA A 337 -19.41 9.36 16.46
C ALA A 337 -18.15 8.96 17.22
N ARG A 338 -18.04 9.42 18.46
CA ARG A 338 -17.04 9.03 19.44
C ARG A 338 -17.72 8.64 20.72
N ILE A 339 -17.23 7.58 21.34
CA ILE A 339 -17.73 7.08 22.61
C ILE A 339 -16.59 7.18 23.61
N LYS A 340 -16.81 7.93 24.70
CA LYS A 340 -15.83 8.06 25.77
C LYS A 340 -15.90 6.84 26.68
N PHE A 341 -14.78 6.18 26.86
CA PHE A 341 -14.59 5.12 27.84
C PHE A 341 -13.78 5.65 29.02
N ALA A 342 -14.21 5.28 30.23
CA ALA A 342 -13.54 5.65 31.46
C ALA A 342 -13.76 4.56 32.51
N ALA A 343 -12.80 4.44 33.41
CA ALA A 343 -12.84 3.47 34.50
C ALA A 343 -13.88 3.85 35.56
N ARG A 344 -14.72 2.89 35.96
CA ARG A 344 -15.73 3.04 37.02
C ARG A 344 -15.49 2.07 38.17
N ASP A 345 -16.16 2.31 39.29
CA ASP A 345 -16.04 1.55 40.55
C ASP A 345 -16.32 0.03 40.39
N VAL A 346 -17.04 -0.35 39.33
CA VAL A 346 -17.41 -1.75 39.07
C VAL A 346 -16.49 -2.43 38.05
N ASP A 347 -15.76 -1.65 37.26
CA ASP A 347 -14.80 -2.16 36.30
C ASP A 347 -13.60 -2.71 37.08
N GLN A 348 -12.95 -3.76 36.62
CA GLN A 348 -11.72 -4.26 37.26
C GLN A 348 -10.85 -5.01 36.26
N VAL A 349 -9.61 -4.56 36.11
CA VAL A 349 -8.56 -5.32 35.43
C VAL A 349 -7.62 -5.83 36.50
N VAL A 350 -7.76 -7.11 36.84
CA VAL A 350 -7.10 -7.69 38.01
C VAL A 350 -5.59 -7.79 37.81
N LEU A 351 -4.86 -7.39 38.84
CA LEU A 351 -3.46 -7.77 39.02
C LEU A 351 -3.38 -9.27 39.37
N ASP A 352 -3.16 -10.14 38.37
CA ASP A 352 -3.16 -11.59 38.59
C ASP A 352 -1.87 -12.04 39.30
N LEU A 353 -1.88 -11.94 40.63
CA LEU A 353 -0.77 -12.35 41.48
C LEU A 353 -0.42 -13.84 41.34
N SER A 354 -1.41 -14.70 41.05
CA SER A 354 -1.18 -16.14 40.95
C SER A 354 -0.57 -16.52 39.61
N GLY A 355 -1.09 -15.97 38.51
CA GLY A 355 -0.55 -16.12 37.16
C GLY A 355 0.59 -15.17 36.85
N GLN A 356 1.01 -14.32 37.80
CA GLN A 356 2.08 -13.35 37.63
C GLN A 356 1.89 -12.47 36.38
N ASN A 357 0.67 -12.02 36.09
CA ASN A 357 0.34 -11.28 34.87
C ASN A 357 -0.51 -10.01 35.13
N ILE A 358 -0.42 -9.03 34.23
CA ILE A 358 -1.23 -7.79 34.22
C ILE A 358 -2.14 -7.64 33.00
N GLY A 359 -2.08 -8.56 32.02
CA GLY A 359 -2.76 -8.47 30.73
C GLY A 359 -1.93 -9.15 29.62
N PRO A 360 -2.16 -8.86 28.33
CA PRO A 360 -3.26 -8.08 27.78
C PRO A 360 -4.62 -8.74 27.99
N TYR A 361 -5.65 -7.94 28.27
CA TYR A 361 -7.04 -8.36 28.17
C TYR A 361 -7.71 -7.68 26.97
N ASP A 362 -8.52 -8.44 26.23
CA ASP A 362 -9.27 -7.89 25.09
C ASP A 362 -10.50 -7.11 25.57
N LEU A 363 -10.73 -5.95 24.96
CA LEU A 363 -11.90 -5.11 25.20
C LEU A 363 -13.11 -5.56 24.37
N GLU A 364 -12.90 -6.47 23.40
CA GLU A 364 -13.94 -7.08 22.57
C GLU A 364 -14.85 -6.05 21.87
N PHE A 365 -14.27 -4.94 21.40
CA PHE A 365 -15.02 -3.95 20.63
C PHE A 365 -15.53 -4.56 19.33
N GLN A 366 -16.86 -4.70 19.21
CA GLN A 366 -17.50 -5.23 18.01
C GLN A 366 -18.65 -4.35 17.58
N LEU A 367 -18.66 -4.00 16.30
CA LEU A 367 -19.76 -3.28 15.67
C LEU A 367 -20.75 -4.29 15.08
N PHE A 368 -22.04 -4.05 15.28
CA PHE A 368 -23.11 -4.86 14.73
C PHE A 368 -24.32 -3.98 14.34
N ASP A 369 -25.29 -4.57 13.66
CA ASP A 369 -26.49 -3.88 13.14
C ASP A 369 -26.17 -2.57 12.37
N SER A 370 -25.08 -2.60 11.60
CA SER A 370 -24.55 -1.45 10.87
C SER A 370 -25.29 -1.19 9.55
N GLN A 371 -25.58 0.09 9.30
CA GLN A 371 -26.21 0.59 8.09
C GLN A 371 -25.70 1.99 7.75
N ILE A 372 -25.42 2.22 6.47
CA ILE A 372 -25.15 3.56 5.93
C ILE A 372 -26.25 3.89 4.92
N ASN A 373 -26.81 5.10 4.98
CA ASN A 373 -27.64 5.62 3.89
C ASN A 373 -26.90 6.71 3.15
N LEU A 374 -26.92 6.62 1.83
CA LEU A 374 -26.27 7.56 0.91
C LEU A 374 -27.22 8.71 0.57
N GLY A 375 -26.69 9.85 0.13
CA GLY A 375 -27.48 11.03 -0.25
C GLY A 375 -28.48 10.77 -1.38
N THR A 376 -28.31 9.68 -2.13
CA THR A 376 -29.27 9.16 -3.12
C THR A 376 -30.52 8.53 -2.50
N GLY A 377 -30.50 8.25 -1.19
CA GLY A 377 -31.53 7.53 -0.44
C GLY A 377 -31.34 6.00 -0.43
N LEU A 378 -30.25 5.50 -1.00
CA LEU A 378 -29.90 4.08 -0.96
C LEU A 378 -29.38 3.70 0.44
N ALA A 379 -29.86 2.57 0.96
CA ALA A 379 -29.36 1.95 2.18
C ALA A 379 -28.43 0.80 1.85
N VAL A 380 -27.25 0.77 2.50
CA VAL A 380 -26.22 -0.26 2.28
C VAL A 380 -25.72 -0.82 3.61
N ILE A 381 -25.29 -2.08 3.57
CA ILE A 381 -24.59 -2.72 4.67
C ILE A 381 -23.10 -2.48 4.43
N PRO A 382 -22.40 -1.78 5.34
CA PRO A 382 -21.01 -1.43 5.13
C PRO A 382 -20.06 -2.60 5.40
N VAL A 383 -18.88 -2.54 4.79
CA VAL A 383 -17.73 -3.38 5.12
C VAL A 383 -17.09 -2.81 6.38
N ILE A 384 -17.12 -3.59 7.46
CA ILE A 384 -16.47 -3.20 8.72
C ILE A 384 -14.98 -3.54 8.61
N ALA A 385 -14.13 -2.52 8.67
CA ALA A 385 -12.69 -2.72 8.74
C ALA A 385 -12.34 -3.48 10.03
N PRO A 386 -11.40 -4.45 9.99
CA PRO A 386 -10.96 -5.15 11.18
C PRO A 386 -10.51 -4.17 12.26
N VAL A 387 -11.01 -4.34 13.48
CA VAL A 387 -10.49 -3.61 14.64
C VAL A 387 -9.14 -4.22 14.98
N VAL A 388 -8.06 -3.46 14.82
CA VAL A 388 -6.73 -3.91 15.22
C VAL A 388 -6.59 -3.70 16.73
N GLY A 389 -6.26 -4.78 17.44
CA GLY A 389 -6.40 -4.96 18.88
C GLY A 389 -5.85 -3.82 19.73
N THR A 390 -6.73 -3.26 20.55
CA THR A 390 -6.38 -2.45 21.72
C THR A 390 -6.60 -3.31 22.95
N SER A 391 -5.53 -3.61 23.66
CA SER A 391 -5.60 -4.37 24.90
C SER A 391 -5.68 -3.44 26.12
N ILE A 392 -6.26 -3.94 27.21
CA ILE A 392 -6.25 -3.24 28.50
C ILE A 392 -5.34 -3.97 29.49
N TYR A 393 -4.60 -3.20 30.28
CA TYR A 393 -3.63 -3.71 31.26
C TYR A 393 -3.92 -3.16 32.65
N ALA A 394 -3.70 -4.00 33.67
CA ALA A 394 -3.78 -3.64 35.08
C ALA A 394 -2.71 -2.62 35.45
N ASN A 395 -2.97 -1.82 36.48
CA ASN A 395 -2.05 -0.83 37.02
C ASN A 395 -1.14 -1.44 38.11
N PRO A 396 0.12 -1.79 37.81
CA PRO A 396 0.98 -2.48 38.78
C PRO A 396 1.30 -1.63 40.03
N PHE A 397 1.16 -0.30 39.96
CA PHE A 397 1.44 0.57 41.12
C PHE A 397 0.43 0.41 42.26
N ASP A 398 -0.76 -0.12 41.98
CA ASP A 398 -1.74 -0.52 42.98
C ASP A 398 -1.54 -2.01 43.30
N LEU A 399 -0.48 -2.29 44.05
CA LEU A 399 0.01 -3.64 44.28
C LEU A 399 -1.04 -4.50 44.99
N ASN A 400 -1.91 -3.89 45.79
CA ASN A 400 -2.96 -4.62 46.50
C ASN A 400 -4.36 -4.45 45.91
N ASP A 401 -4.44 -3.95 44.68
CA ASP A 401 -5.62 -3.86 43.83
C ASP A 401 -6.83 -3.26 44.56
N ASP A 402 -6.62 -2.16 45.33
CA ASP A 402 -7.66 -1.46 46.11
C ASP A 402 -8.11 -0.12 45.54
N ASP A 403 -7.89 0.05 44.23
CA ASP A 403 -8.14 1.23 43.39
C ASP A 403 -7.40 2.51 43.84
N THR A 404 -6.40 2.40 44.72
CA THR A 404 -5.73 3.54 45.34
C THR A 404 -4.25 3.28 45.66
N ILE A 405 -3.35 4.00 44.98
CA ILE A 405 -1.92 3.96 45.27
C ILE A 405 -1.63 4.73 46.56
N ASN A 406 -1.33 4.03 47.65
CA ASN A 406 -1.17 4.64 48.98
C ASN A 406 -0.05 3.98 49.83
N TYR A 407 -0.14 4.17 51.15
CA TYR A 407 0.87 3.66 52.07
C TYR A 407 0.90 2.13 52.14
N ARG A 408 -0.18 1.44 51.73
CA ARG A 408 -0.25 -0.03 51.67
C ARG A 408 0.67 -0.57 50.59
N ASP A 409 0.61 -0.02 49.38
CA ASP A 409 1.51 -0.34 48.27
C ASP A 409 2.96 0.01 48.61
N LEU A 410 3.16 1.15 49.28
CA LEU A 410 4.49 1.55 49.74
C LEU A 410 5.08 0.55 50.74
N ILE A 411 4.27 0.03 51.66
CA ILE A 411 4.71 -0.99 52.62
C ILE A 411 5.03 -2.30 51.90
N GLN A 412 4.22 -2.70 50.91
CA GLN A 412 4.48 -3.88 50.06
C GLN A 412 5.85 -3.76 49.38
N LEU A 413 6.09 -2.66 48.64
CA LEU A 413 7.35 -2.42 47.94
C LEU A 413 8.54 -2.35 48.89
N VAL A 414 8.43 -1.60 49.98
CA VAL A 414 9.54 -1.46 50.95
C VAL A 414 9.88 -2.79 51.63
N GLY A 415 8.88 -3.68 51.81
CA GLY A 415 9.09 -5.04 52.30
C GLY A 415 9.95 -5.90 51.37
N LEU A 416 9.99 -5.57 50.09
CA LEU A 416 10.70 -6.27 49.03
C LEU A 416 11.96 -5.54 48.56
N TYR A 417 12.31 -4.43 49.21
CA TYR A 417 13.44 -3.61 48.81
C TYR A 417 14.74 -4.42 48.79
N ASN A 418 15.52 -4.27 47.71
CA ASN A 418 16.79 -4.97 47.46
C ASN A 418 16.66 -6.48 47.23
N THR A 419 15.45 -7.00 46.98
CA THR A 419 15.22 -8.37 46.52
C THR A 419 15.35 -8.46 45.00
N ARG A 420 15.59 -9.68 44.49
CA ARG A 420 15.55 -10.01 43.06
C ARG A 420 14.26 -10.77 42.80
N PRO A 421 13.32 -10.24 42.00
CA PRO A 421 12.06 -10.92 41.69
C PRO A 421 12.23 -12.38 41.24
N SER A 422 13.20 -12.66 40.37
CA SER A 422 13.48 -14.01 39.85
C SER A 422 13.95 -15.02 40.90
N GLU A 423 14.39 -14.55 42.08
CA GLU A 423 14.86 -15.38 43.20
C GLU A 423 13.92 -15.30 44.41
N SER A 424 12.78 -14.61 44.29
CA SER A 424 11.87 -14.31 45.40
C SER A 424 10.66 -15.23 45.42
N ASP A 425 10.33 -15.76 46.60
CA ASP A 425 9.08 -16.51 46.82
C ASP A 425 7.85 -15.59 46.96
N SER A 426 8.01 -14.27 46.89
CA SER A 426 6.93 -13.31 47.06
C SER A 426 6.15 -13.11 45.77
N GLU A 427 4.83 -13.34 45.81
CA GLU A 427 3.91 -13.09 44.70
C GLU A 427 3.93 -11.63 44.21
N TYR A 428 4.29 -10.67 45.08
CA TYR A 428 4.38 -9.25 44.74
C TYR A 428 5.74 -8.83 44.15
N ALA A 429 6.77 -9.68 44.19
CA ALA A 429 8.13 -9.26 43.83
C ALA A 429 8.23 -8.84 42.37
N ARG A 430 7.63 -9.60 41.45
CA ARG A 430 7.58 -9.24 40.03
C ARG A 430 6.83 -7.93 39.80
N PHE A 431 5.74 -7.70 40.53
CA PHE A 431 4.91 -6.50 40.37
C PHE A 431 5.51 -5.24 41.00
N ALA A 432 6.34 -5.39 42.03
CA ALA A 432 7.02 -4.29 42.70
C ALA A 432 8.31 -3.85 41.98
N ASP A 433 8.77 -4.60 40.98
CA ASP A 433 9.85 -4.24 40.06
C ASP A 433 9.25 -3.51 38.85
N PHE A 434 9.04 -2.20 38.99
CA PHE A 434 8.23 -1.46 38.03
C PHE A 434 8.87 -1.36 36.65
N ASP A 435 10.20 -1.32 36.61
CA ASP A 435 10.97 -1.28 35.36
C ASP A 435 11.42 -2.67 34.86
N GLN A 436 11.00 -3.76 35.53
CA GLN A 436 11.29 -5.15 35.19
C GLN A 436 12.82 -5.39 35.03
N SER A 437 13.63 -4.79 35.91
CA SER A 437 15.09 -4.90 35.88
C SER A 437 15.66 -6.11 36.64
N ASP A 438 14.78 -6.96 37.15
CA ASP A 438 15.05 -8.04 38.10
C ASP A 438 15.72 -7.54 39.40
N ARG A 439 15.40 -6.30 39.80
CA ARG A 439 15.90 -5.72 41.04
C ARG A 439 14.99 -4.62 41.57
N ILE A 440 14.35 -4.90 42.70
CA ILE A 440 13.58 -3.88 43.43
C ILE A 440 14.55 -2.95 44.15
N ASP A 441 14.65 -1.70 43.70
CA ASP A 441 15.55 -0.71 44.29
C ASP A 441 14.93 0.69 44.43
N TYR A 442 15.78 1.72 44.48
CA TYR A 442 15.34 3.10 44.66
C TYR A 442 14.58 3.64 43.45
N ARG A 443 14.76 3.05 42.26
CA ARG A 443 14.04 3.40 41.03
C ARG A 443 12.56 3.07 41.15
N ASP A 444 12.23 1.88 41.63
CA ASP A 444 10.85 1.45 41.89
C ASP A 444 10.20 2.28 42.98
N LEU A 445 10.95 2.57 44.04
CA LEU A 445 10.48 3.46 45.09
C LEU A 445 10.15 4.86 44.55
N ILE A 446 11.01 5.42 43.69
CA ILE A 446 10.76 6.72 43.05
C ILE A 446 9.51 6.64 42.15
N ALA A 447 9.37 5.56 41.37
CA ALA A 447 8.24 5.34 40.49
C ALA A 447 6.91 5.29 41.28
N LEU A 448 6.85 4.48 42.34
CA LEU A 448 5.69 4.43 43.24
C LEU A 448 5.39 5.78 43.88
N VAL A 449 6.40 6.45 44.43
CA VAL A 449 6.23 7.76 45.10
C VAL A 449 5.73 8.81 44.11
N SER A 450 6.12 8.75 42.84
CA SER A 450 5.62 9.66 41.80
C SER A 450 4.13 9.48 41.49
N ASN A 451 3.57 8.32 41.81
CA ASN A 451 2.17 7.96 41.64
C ASN A 451 1.38 7.95 42.98
N TYR A 452 2.03 8.23 44.11
CA TYR A 452 1.41 8.17 45.43
C TYR A 452 0.21 9.12 45.57
N GLY A 453 -0.92 8.59 46.06
CA GLY A 453 -2.17 9.31 46.29
C GLY A 453 -3.09 9.39 45.07
N LYS A 454 -2.66 8.88 43.92
CA LYS A 454 -3.49 8.66 42.72
C LYS A 454 -4.44 7.47 42.96
N SER A 455 -5.60 7.53 42.35
CA SER A 455 -6.64 6.51 42.49
C SER A 455 -7.57 6.53 41.28
N LYS A 456 -8.16 5.39 40.96
CA LYS A 456 -9.13 5.24 39.86
C LYS A 456 -10.29 6.21 39.95
N LEU A 457 -10.91 6.30 41.14
CA LEU A 457 -12.03 7.21 41.44
C LEU A 457 -11.75 8.70 41.23
N LYS A 458 -10.46 9.10 41.21
CA LYS A 458 -10.06 10.49 40.98
C LYS A 458 -9.65 10.74 39.53
N GLU A 459 -9.79 9.74 38.66
CA GLU A 459 -9.38 9.80 37.25
C GLU A 459 -7.93 10.28 37.13
N SER A 460 -7.07 9.75 38.01
CA SER A 460 -5.69 10.23 38.13
C SER A 460 -4.81 9.64 37.04
N VAL A 461 -4.21 10.48 36.22
CA VAL A 461 -3.24 10.05 35.19
C VAL A 461 -2.03 9.40 35.87
N ILE A 462 -1.74 8.14 35.53
CA ILE A 462 -0.59 7.39 36.05
C ILE A 462 0.67 7.69 35.21
N ASN A 463 1.82 7.79 35.90
CA ASN A 463 3.12 7.96 35.27
C ASN A 463 3.79 6.59 35.15
N TYR A 464 3.59 5.93 34.02
CA TYR A 464 4.21 4.64 33.73
C TYR A 464 5.67 4.79 33.28
N PRO A 465 6.53 3.78 33.52
CA PRO A 465 7.85 3.74 32.92
C PRO A 465 7.74 3.55 31.40
N SER A 466 8.77 3.94 30.65
CA SER A 466 8.72 3.94 29.18
C SER A 466 8.63 2.56 28.53
N ASN A 467 8.89 1.51 29.30
CA ASN A 467 8.82 0.11 28.87
C ASN A 467 7.51 -0.57 29.27
N TYR A 468 6.56 0.14 29.90
CA TYR A 468 5.23 -0.39 30.16
C TYR A 468 4.30 -0.14 28.96
N PRO A 469 3.41 -1.08 28.60
CA PRO A 469 3.25 -2.42 29.18
C PRO A 469 4.18 -3.47 28.56
N ASP A 470 4.93 -3.16 27.50
CA ASP A 470 5.69 -4.15 26.73
C ASP A 470 6.65 -5.03 27.55
N ALA A 471 7.34 -4.49 28.56
CA ALA A 471 8.21 -5.27 29.45
C ALA A 471 7.43 -6.20 30.40
N TRP A 472 6.15 -5.92 30.58
CA TRP A 472 5.23 -6.71 31.40
C TRP A 472 4.48 -7.76 30.57
N ASP A 473 4.31 -7.49 29.28
CA ASP A 473 3.72 -8.37 28.30
C ASP A 473 4.75 -9.44 27.87
N GLN A 474 4.64 -10.62 28.46
CA GLN A 474 5.47 -11.78 28.12
C GLN A 474 4.84 -12.62 27.01
N GLN A 475 3.93 -12.05 26.21
CA GLN A 475 3.36 -12.72 25.06
C GLN A 475 4.22 -12.50 23.82
N LEU A 476 4.71 -13.58 23.24
CA LEU A 476 5.26 -13.58 21.90
C LEU A 476 4.12 -13.61 20.89
N GLN A 477 3.93 -12.50 20.17
CA GLN A 477 2.87 -12.36 19.16
C GLN A 477 3.42 -12.35 17.73
N VAL A 478 2.62 -12.87 16.80
CA VAL A 478 2.85 -12.67 15.36
C VAL A 478 2.46 -11.26 14.95
N SER A 479 3.21 -10.65 14.03
CA SER A 479 2.99 -9.27 13.57
C SER A 479 2.07 -9.16 12.35
N LEU A 480 1.61 -10.28 11.81
CA LEU A 480 0.83 -10.37 10.58
C LEU A 480 -0.42 -11.23 10.80
N ALA A 481 -1.48 -10.94 10.05
CA ALA A 481 -2.64 -11.82 9.96
C ALA A 481 -2.33 -13.06 9.10
N PRO A 482 -2.82 -14.26 9.48
CA PRO A 482 -2.61 -15.47 8.69
C PRO A 482 -3.34 -15.40 7.34
N GLN A 483 -2.82 -16.09 6.33
CA GLN A 483 -3.48 -16.17 5.02
C GLN A 483 -4.82 -16.91 5.12
N ALA A 484 -5.88 -16.33 4.55
CA ALA A 484 -7.22 -16.91 4.57
C ALA A 484 -7.26 -18.28 3.87
N GLY A 485 -7.65 -19.32 4.61
CA GLY A 485 -7.86 -20.68 4.08
C GLY A 485 -6.80 -21.72 4.45
N THR A 486 -5.77 -21.37 5.23
CA THR A 486 -4.76 -22.33 5.72
C THR A 486 -5.36 -23.24 6.79
N GLN A 487 -5.44 -24.55 6.53
CA GLN A 487 -5.75 -25.54 7.57
C GLN A 487 -4.47 -25.94 8.28
N THR A 488 -4.37 -25.64 9.57
CA THR A 488 -3.21 -25.99 10.40
C THR A 488 -3.46 -27.29 11.16
N SER A 489 -2.40 -28.05 11.42
CA SER A 489 -2.45 -29.20 12.33
C SER A 489 -2.15 -28.71 13.76
N PRO A 490 -2.94 -29.13 14.77
CA PRO A 490 -2.73 -28.69 16.14
C PRO A 490 -1.41 -29.23 16.70
N LEU A 491 -0.67 -28.39 17.40
CA LEU A 491 0.50 -28.79 18.17
C LEU A 491 0.09 -29.81 19.23
N THR A 492 0.92 -30.84 19.42
CA THR A 492 0.68 -31.83 20.47
C THR A 492 1.62 -31.58 21.65
N GLN A 493 1.11 -31.81 22.85
CA GLN A 493 1.87 -31.68 24.10
C GLN A 493 3.21 -32.44 24.05
N SER A 494 3.22 -33.67 23.53
CA SER A 494 4.45 -34.48 23.42
C SER A 494 5.50 -33.89 22.49
N VAL A 495 5.08 -33.18 21.44
CA VAL A 495 6.01 -32.52 20.52
C VAL A 495 6.61 -31.30 21.22
N ALA A 496 5.78 -30.46 21.85
CA ALA A 496 6.24 -29.32 22.64
C ALA A 496 7.28 -29.72 23.71
N GLU A 497 7.02 -30.78 24.48
CA GLU A 497 7.95 -31.30 25.49
C GLU A 497 9.28 -31.78 24.88
N THR A 498 9.23 -32.41 23.71
CA THR A 498 10.45 -32.89 23.02
C THR A 498 11.31 -31.73 22.53
N VAL A 499 10.67 -30.69 21.97
CA VAL A 499 11.38 -29.50 21.48
C VAL A 499 11.93 -28.69 22.66
N LEU A 500 11.18 -28.53 23.76
CA LEU A 500 11.67 -27.92 25.00
C LEU A 500 12.94 -28.61 25.51
N GLN A 501 12.93 -29.94 25.61
CA GLN A 501 14.09 -30.68 26.11
C GLN A 501 15.31 -30.45 25.22
N THR A 502 15.10 -30.48 23.91
CA THR A 502 16.18 -30.27 22.94
C THR A 502 16.72 -28.83 23.06
N ALA A 503 15.84 -27.83 23.29
CA ALA A 503 16.22 -26.43 23.45
C ALA A 503 17.05 -26.20 24.73
N VAL A 504 16.60 -26.76 25.85
CA VAL A 504 17.33 -26.76 27.12
C VAL A 504 18.71 -27.42 26.95
N ASP A 505 18.79 -28.58 26.28
CA ASP A 505 20.06 -29.29 26.05
C ASP A 505 21.04 -28.45 25.20
N ALA A 506 20.54 -27.62 24.29
CA ALA A 506 21.35 -26.75 23.45
C ALA A 506 21.94 -25.56 24.23
N VAL A 507 21.18 -24.91 25.11
CA VAL A 507 21.63 -23.71 25.84
C VAL A 507 22.33 -24.02 27.16
N SER A 508 21.96 -25.12 27.82
CA SER A 508 22.46 -25.50 29.15
C SER A 508 24.00 -25.49 29.28
N PRO A 509 24.81 -25.95 28.30
CA PRO A 509 26.27 -25.95 28.40
C PRO A 509 26.93 -24.58 28.57
N GLU A 510 26.26 -23.51 28.13
CA GLU A 510 26.79 -22.14 28.14
C GLU A 510 26.40 -21.35 29.40
N LEU A 511 25.51 -21.91 30.22
CA LEU A 511 24.87 -21.23 31.35
C LEU A 511 25.54 -21.53 32.69
N SER A 512 25.25 -20.69 33.69
CA SER A 512 25.70 -20.91 35.06
C SER A 512 25.01 -22.12 35.69
N VAL A 513 25.59 -22.69 36.76
CA VAL A 513 24.99 -23.84 37.47
C VAL A 513 23.61 -23.49 38.06
N GLU A 514 23.40 -22.22 38.39
CA GLU A 514 22.13 -21.71 38.90
C GLU A 514 21.07 -21.66 37.79
N ASP A 515 21.43 -21.13 36.63
CA ASP A 515 20.55 -21.07 35.45
C ASP A 515 20.20 -22.47 34.93
N GLN A 516 21.13 -23.41 35.00
CA GLN A 516 20.87 -24.81 34.68
C GLN A 516 19.82 -25.44 35.62
N GLN A 517 19.80 -25.04 36.90
CA GLN A 517 18.78 -25.50 37.85
C GLN A 517 17.41 -24.86 37.58
N LYS A 518 17.39 -23.58 37.17
CA LYS A 518 16.16 -22.90 36.72
C LYS A 518 15.57 -23.64 35.51
N LEU A 519 16.36 -23.88 34.47
CA LEU A 519 15.92 -24.61 33.27
C LEU A 519 15.38 -26.01 33.55
N ALA A 520 15.98 -26.73 34.50
CA ALA A 520 15.54 -28.08 34.86
C ALA A 520 14.13 -28.13 35.50
N SER A 521 13.59 -26.97 35.89
CA SER A 521 12.25 -26.86 36.50
C SER A 521 11.19 -26.33 35.54
N VAL A 522 11.57 -25.90 34.34
CA VAL A 522 10.68 -25.31 33.33
C VAL A 522 9.73 -26.36 32.78
N ASN A 523 8.44 -26.02 32.73
CA ASN A 523 7.40 -26.83 32.08
C ASN A 523 6.98 -26.18 30.75
N VAL A 524 6.34 -26.97 29.89
CA VAL A 524 5.65 -26.45 28.70
C VAL A 524 4.23 -27.01 28.65
N GLU A 525 3.25 -26.19 28.29
CA GLU A 525 1.86 -26.58 28.10
C GLU A 525 1.31 -26.04 26.77
N VAL A 526 0.62 -26.90 26.02
CA VAL A 526 -0.05 -26.50 24.78
C VAL A 526 -1.51 -26.15 25.07
N VAL A 527 -1.89 -24.92 24.79
CA VAL A 527 -3.24 -24.37 25.03
C VAL A 527 -3.70 -23.56 23.82
N ASP A 528 -4.99 -23.23 23.75
CA ASP A 528 -5.54 -22.34 22.71
C ASP A 528 -5.41 -20.89 23.21
N LEU A 529 -4.40 -20.17 22.72
CA LEU A 529 -4.14 -18.78 23.10
C LEU A 529 -4.94 -17.86 22.18
N SER A 530 -5.55 -16.82 22.76
CA SER A 530 -6.38 -15.88 22.01
C SER A 530 -5.55 -14.96 21.11
N GLY A 531 -6.12 -14.57 19.97
CA GLY A 531 -5.59 -13.50 19.13
C GLY A 531 -4.32 -13.89 18.37
N GLN A 532 -3.28 -13.06 18.47
CA GLN A 532 -2.02 -13.20 17.73
C GLN A 532 -0.90 -13.88 18.54
N THR A 533 -1.20 -14.36 19.75
CA THR A 533 -0.19 -14.91 20.66
C THR A 533 0.21 -16.32 20.24
N SER A 534 1.51 -16.54 20.08
CA SER A 534 2.11 -17.85 19.75
C SER A 534 2.83 -18.50 20.93
N GLY A 535 3.37 -17.70 21.84
CA GLY A 535 4.01 -18.15 23.07
C GLY A 535 3.76 -17.17 24.20
N GLN A 536 3.73 -17.65 25.43
CA GLN A 536 3.82 -16.81 26.62
C GLN A 536 4.45 -17.56 27.79
N VAL A 537 5.12 -16.83 28.68
CA VAL A 537 5.66 -17.39 29.92
C VAL A 537 4.82 -16.94 31.11
N VAL A 538 4.46 -17.91 31.95
CA VAL A 538 3.84 -17.65 33.26
C VAL A 538 4.59 -18.43 34.33
N ALA A 539 5.18 -17.70 35.27
CA ALA A 539 6.05 -18.22 36.32
C ALA A 539 7.21 -19.07 35.76
N ASN A 540 7.04 -20.39 35.71
CA ASN A 540 8.05 -21.35 35.22
C ASN A 540 7.48 -22.30 34.15
N THR A 541 6.38 -21.90 33.51
CA THR A 541 5.71 -22.68 32.47
C THR A 541 5.61 -21.85 31.20
N ILE A 542 6.06 -22.43 30.10
CA ILE A 542 5.90 -21.88 28.74
C ILE A 542 4.57 -22.38 28.21
N PHE A 543 3.65 -21.46 27.89
CA PHE A 543 2.41 -21.78 27.20
C PHE A 543 2.58 -21.53 25.71
N LEU A 544 2.26 -22.52 24.90
CA LEU A 544 2.33 -22.43 23.44
C LEU A 544 0.93 -22.53 22.86
N ASP A 545 0.67 -21.69 21.86
CA ASP A 545 -0.61 -21.75 21.15
C ASP A 545 -0.76 -23.06 20.37
N ILE A 546 -1.98 -23.58 20.28
CA ILE A 546 -2.26 -24.83 19.60
C ILE A 546 -2.06 -24.74 18.09
N ASN A 547 -2.24 -23.56 17.49
CA ASN A 547 -2.22 -23.37 16.04
C ASN A 547 -1.30 -22.24 15.55
N ALA A 548 -0.44 -21.71 16.42
CA ALA A 548 0.48 -20.60 16.15
C ALA A 548 -0.24 -19.35 15.61
N ALA A 549 -1.31 -18.90 16.28
CA ALA A 549 -2.15 -17.77 15.86
C ALA A 549 -2.65 -17.90 14.40
N GLY A 550 -2.95 -19.13 13.99
CA GLY A 550 -3.46 -19.48 12.67
C GLY A 550 -2.40 -19.71 11.58
N PHE A 551 -1.11 -19.55 11.87
CA PHE A 551 -0.02 -19.81 10.92
C PHE A 551 0.38 -21.30 10.85
N GLY A 552 0.23 -22.02 11.96
CA GLY A 552 0.71 -23.39 12.11
C GLY A 552 2.19 -23.47 12.51
N TRP A 553 2.56 -24.57 13.17
CA TRP A 553 3.91 -24.80 13.67
C TRP A 553 4.77 -25.55 12.67
N PHE A 554 5.97 -25.04 12.42
CA PHE A 554 7.09 -25.80 11.87
C PHE A 554 7.83 -26.46 13.03
N VAL A 555 8.08 -27.76 12.90
CA VAL A 555 8.77 -28.59 13.89
C VAL A 555 9.98 -29.20 13.21
N ASP A 556 11.15 -28.66 13.52
CA ASP A 556 12.43 -29.10 12.97
C ASP A 556 12.90 -30.40 13.64
N GLU A 557 13.33 -31.38 12.83
CA GLU A 557 13.95 -32.62 13.34
C GLU A 557 15.43 -32.41 13.73
N ALA A 558 16.10 -31.37 13.22
CA ALA A 558 17.50 -31.04 13.45
C ALA A 558 17.76 -29.54 13.71
N PRO A 559 17.10 -28.91 14.71
CA PRO A 559 17.05 -27.46 14.91
C PRO A 559 18.40 -26.74 15.10
N ALA A 560 19.48 -27.48 15.36
CA ALA A 560 20.81 -26.91 15.53
C ALA A 560 21.53 -26.59 14.21
N ASP A 561 21.08 -27.13 13.07
CA ASP A 561 21.76 -26.94 11.78
C ASP A 561 21.11 -25.91 10.84
N ASN A 562 19.86 -25.53 11.12
CA ASN A 562 19.06 -24.54 10.37
C ASN A 562 18.98 -24.84 8.86
N SER A 563 19.01 -26.11 8.46
CA SER A 563 19.19 -26.50 7.05
C SER A 563 18.03 -26.08 6.12
N GLU A 564 16.88 -25.77 6.71
CA GLU A 564 15.61 -25.40 6.08
C GLU A 564 15.51 -23.89 5.78
N PHE A 565 16.47 -23.12 6.29
CA PHE A 565 16.50 -21.67 6.16
C PHE A 565 17.72 -21.20 5.35
N GLN A 566 17.61 -20.00 4.78
CA GLN A 566 18.70 -19.32 4.08
C GLN A 566 19.02 -17.98 4.71
N TYR A 567 20.29 -17.60 4.67
CA TYR A 567 20.72 -16.27 5.11
C TYR A 567 20.14 -15.20 4.19
N ASP A 568 19.35 -14.32 4.77
CA ASP A 568 18.91 -13.06 4.16
C ASP A 568 19.87 -11.92 4.54
N SER A 569 20.38 -11.94 5.78
CA SER A 569 21.45 -11.06 6.25
C SER A 569 22.33 -11.76 7.29
N ASP A 570 23.37 -11.08 7.78
CA ASP A 570 24.22 -11.58 8.87
C ASP A 570 23.45 -11.88 10.17
N LEU A 571 22.23 -11.35 10.32
CA LEU A 571 21.38 -11.48 11.51
C LEU A 571 20.01 -12.12 11.23
N SER A 572 19.71 -12.53 9.99
CA SER A 572 18.40 -13.07 9.62
C SER A 572 18.48 -14.29 8.73
N LEU A 573 17.71 -15.31 9.11
CA LEU A 573 17.41 -16.51 8.34
C LEU A 573 15.98 -16.42 7.83
N ILE A 574 15.75 -16.81 6.57
CA ILE A 574 14.43 -16.82 5.94
C ILE A 574 14.11 -18.20 5.36
N ALA A 575 12.84 -18.59 5.44
CA ALA A 575 12.32 -19.73 4.71
C ALA A 575 11.99 -19.32 3.26
N LEU A 576 12.56 -20.00 2.27
CA LEU A 576 12.25 -19.71 0.87
C LEU A 576 10.87 -20.26 0.46
N PRO A 577 10.18 -19.61 -0.49
CA PRO A 577 8.92 -20.14 -1.03
C PRO A 577 9.05 -21.60 -1.49
N GLY A 578 8.23 -22.48 -0.91
CA GLY A 578 8.21 -23.91 -1.21
C GLY A 578 9.10 -24.79 -0.32
N SER A 579 9.79 -24.24 0.69
CA SER A 579 10.40 -25.05 1.76
C SER A 579 9.33 -25.56 2.73
N GLU A 580 9.68 -26.57 3.55
CA GLU A 580 8.78 -27.13 4.56
C GLU A 580 8.45 -26.13 5.68
N ALA A 581 9.33 -25.15 5.92
CA ALA A 581 9.12 -24.07 6.89
C ALA A 581 8.36 -22.85 6.31
N ALA A 582 8.12 -22.80 5.00
CA ALA A 582 7.55 -21.62 4.35
C ALA A 582 6.12 -21.31 4.83
N GLY A 583 5.93 -20.16 5.48
CA GLY A 583 4.63 -19.68 5.95
C GLY A 583 4.18 -20.24 7.30
N LEU A 584 5.04 -20.97 8.00
CA LEU A 584 4.80 -21.52 9.35
C LEU A 584 5.67 -20.79 10.40
N ILE A 585 5.31 -20.91 11.68
CA ILE A 585 6.11 -20.40 12.81
C ILE A 585 7.05 -21.49 13.32
N ASP A 586 8.34 -21.18 13.43
CA ASP A 586 9.33 -22.12 13.95
C ASP A 586 9.21 -22.31 15.47
N LEU A 587 8.80 -23.52 15.88
CA LEU A 587 8.55 -23.85 17.28
C LEU A 587 9.82 -23.76 18.14
N TRP A 588 10.97 -24.14 17.58
CA TRP A 588 12.24 -24.09 18.29
C TRP A 588 12.63 -22.66 18.67
N THR A 589 12.53 -21.73 17.73
CA THR A 589 12.82 -20.31 17.94
C THR A 589 11.92 -19.70 19.02
N VAL A 590 10.62 -20.01 19.00
CA VAL A 590 9.70 -19.56 20.06
C VAL A 590 10.13 -20.09 21.42
N ILE A 591 10.37 -21.40 21.56
CA ILE A 591 10.79 -21.96 22.85
C ILE A 591 12.11 -21.35 23.32
N GLN A 592 13.10 -21.15 22.44
CA GLN A 592 14.36 -20.49 22.79
C GLN A 592 14.15 -19.05 23.28
N HIS A 593 13.25 -18.32 22.64
CA HIS A 593 12.87 -16.97 23.06
C HIS A 593 12.29 -16.98 24.49
N GLU A 594 11.33 -17.87 24.75
CA GLU A 594 10.69 -18.00 26.07
C GLU A 594 11.66 -18.50 27.16
N LEU A 595 12.59 -19.39 26.81
CA LEU A 595 13.68 -19.79 27.71
C LEU A 595 14.59 -18.60 28.05
N GLY A 596 14.85 -17.72 27.08
CA GLY A 596 15.55 -16.46 27.32
C GLY A 596 14.85 -15.60 28.37
N HIS A 597 13.53 -15.44 28.25
CA HIS A 597 12.71 -14.71 29.22
C HIS A 597 12.78 -15.30 30.64
N LEU A 598 12.81 -16.63 30.76
CA LEU A 598 12.94 -17.31 32.06
C LEU A 598 14.32 -17.16 32.71
N LEU A 599 15.36 -16.92 31.90
CA LEU A 599 16.74 -16.80 32.36
C LEU A 599 17.14 -15.37 32.75
N GLY A 600 16.41 -14.36 32.26
CA GLY A 600 16.65 -12.93 32.56
C GLY A 600 17.44 -12.23 31.48
#